data_AF-A0A367G4S6-F1
#
_entry.id   AF-A0A367G4S6-F1
#
_cell.length_a   1.000
_cell.length_b   1.000
_cell.length_c   1.000
_cell.angle_alpha   90.00
_cell.angle_beta   90.00
_cell.angle_gamma   90.00
#
_symmetry.space_group_name_H-M   'P 1'
#
loop_
_entity.id
_entity.type
_entity.pdbx_description
1 polymer ?
#
loop_
_entity_poly.entity_id
_entity_poly.type
_entity_poly.pdbx_seq_one_letter_code
_entity_poly.pdbx_strand_id
1 'polypeptide(L)'
;NAQRTALVQAFLSEIEAAGYYGILYASCDFIRNRLDHKFLSKYDIWVAQYSSKCTCPLPYGMWQYSSRNALGIPGYGTSLDCNRIYKDYERMMIQAGLQGHTAPPPEDTTPNKLDKQRITIGRISSGDRSTIRALCDGLGLVAASLYRETCADGNLWTLDIGPVSSGDAWYIMRKCSELQLIDAGLYKSEYVG
;
A
#
# COMPACT_ATOMS: atom_id res chain seq x y z
N ASN A 1 24.44 -13.76 22.96
CA ASN A 1 23.35 -13.24 22.11
C ASN A 1 23.89 -12.39 20.96
N ALA A 2 24.89 -11.54 21.21
CA ALA A 2 25.55 -10.66 20.22
C ALA A 2 25.80 -11.26 18.84
N GLN A 3 26.47 -12.42 18.73
CA GLN A 3 26.78 -13.02 17.42
C GLN A 3 25.51 -13.35 16.61
N ARG A 4 24.47 -13.90 17.25
CA ARG A 4 23.19 -14.19 16.58
C ARG A 4 22.49 -12.92 16.14
N THR A 5 22.48 -11.91 17.00
CA THR A 5 21.92 -10.59 16.68
C THR A 5 22.61 -9.98 15.46
N ALA A 6 23.95 -10.04 15.41
CA ALA A 6 24.74 -9.52 14.29
C ALA A 6 24.42 -10.24 12.97
N LEU A 7 24.26 -11.58 13.01
CA LEU A 7 23.87 -12.34 11.82
C LEU A 7 22.46 -11.98 11.33
N VAL A 8 21.49 -11.83 12.25
CA VAL A 8 20.13 -11.38 11.90
C VAL A 8 20.16 -10.00 11.27
N GLN A 9 20.91 -9.07 11.87
CA GLN A 9 21.04 -7.70 11.36
C GLN A 9 21.70 -7.66 9.98
N ALA A 10 22.77 -8.43 9.78
CA ALA A 10 23.46 -8.53 8.49
C ALA A 10 22.50 -9.03 7.41
N PHE A 11 21.82 -10.15 7.67
CA PHE A 11 20.88 -10.73 6.71
C PHE A 11 19.75 -9.76 6.34
N LEU A 12 19.09 -9.16 7.33
CA LEU A 12 17.99 -8.24 7.07
C LEU A 12 18.46 -6.96 6.36
N SER A 13 19.70 -6.51 6.60
CA SER A 13 20.27 -5.37 5.88
C SER A 13 20.49 -5.68 4.39
N GLU A 14 20.94 -6.89 4.06
CA GLU A 14 21.10 -7.32 2.66
C GLU A 14 19.74 -7.41 1.94
N ILE A 15 18.69 -7.88 2.62
CA ILE A 15 17.33 -7.91 2.09
C ILE A 15 16.81 -6.49 1.79
N GLU A 16 17.00 -5.55 2.73
CA GLU A 16 16.64 -4.14 2.52
C GLU A 16 17.45 -3.49 1.40
N ALA A 17 18.76 -3.76 1.32
CA ALA A 17 19.63 -3.25 0.26
C ALA A 17 19.23 -3.76 -1.14
N ALA A 18 18.65 -4.97 -1.20
CA ALA A 18 18.09 -5.53 -2.43
C ALA A 18 16.70 -4.97 -2.80
N GLY A 19 16.16 -4.03 -2.02
CA GLY A 19 14.86 -3.39 -2.29
C GLY A 19 13.65 -4.16 -1.74
N TYR A 20 13.86 -5.01 -0.72
CA TYR A 20 12.78 -5.78 -0.08
C TYR A 20 12.61 -5.37 1.38
N TYR A 21 11.36 -5.39 1.85
CA TYR A 21 11.01 -5.18 3.25
C TYR A 21 11.33 -6.40 4.11
N GLY A 22 12.36 -6.30 4.96
CA GLY A 22 12.82 -7.37 5.84
C GLY A 22 12.06 -7.44 7.16
N ILE A 23 11.61 -8.64 7.56
CA ILE A 23 10.93 -8.91 8.83
C ILE A 23 11.61 -10.09 9.53
N LEU A 24 11.77 -10.02 10.85
CA LEU A 24 12.24 -11.15 11.66
C LEU A 24 11.04 -11.99 12.14
N TYR A 25 10.99 -13.26 11.73
CA TYR A 25 10.14 -14.26 12.36
C TYR A 25 10.89 -15.02 13.45
N ALA A 26 10.35 -15.05 14.67
CA ALA A 26 10.89 -15.85 15.78
C ALA A 26 9.88 -16.02 16.91
N SER A 27 10.09 -17.04 17.75
CA SER A 27 9.30 -17.19 18.98
C SER A 27 9.59 -16.06 19.97
N CYS A 28 8.59 -15.69 20.76
CA CYS A 28 8.71 -14.66 21.79
C CYS A 28 9.83 -14.99 22.82
N ASP A 29 10.01 -16.28 23.13
CA ASP A 29 11.12 -16.76 23.96
C ASP A 29 12.49 -16.51 23.31
N PHE A 30 12.62 -16.85 22.03
CA PHE A 30 13.88 -16.66 21.29
C PHE A 30 14.27 -15.18 21.22
N ILE A 31 13.31 -14.31 20.90
CA ILE A 31 13.53 -12.86 20.86
C ILE A 31 14.00 -12.34 22.22
N ARG A 32 13.38 -12.79 23.31
CA ARG A 32 13.71 -12.33 24.66
C ARG A 32 15.05 -12.86 25.15
N ASN A 33 15.33 -14.13 24.92
CA ASN A 33 16.35 -14.88 25.64
C ASN A 33 17.56 -15.27 24.77
N ARG A 34 17.50 -15.08 23.46
CA ARG A 34 18.54 -15.52 22.51
C ARG A 34 19.07 -14.41 21.60
N LEU A 35 18.43 -13.24 21.61
CA LEU A 35 18.81 -12.06 20.83
C LEU A 35 18.98 -10.84 21.74
N ASP A 36 19.87 -9.94 21.34
CA ASP A 36 19.96 -8.60 21.89
C ASP A 36 18.99 -7.71 21.12
N HIS A 37 17.70 -8.02 21.28
CA HIS A 37 16.58 -7.55 20.44
C HIS A 37 16.47 -6.02 20.33
N LYS A 38 17.00 -5.26 21.29
CA LYS A 38 17.08 -3.80 21.23
C LYS A 38 17.84 -3.28 19.99
N PHE A 39 18.84 -4.02 19.51
CA PHE A 39 19.59 -3.67 18.29
C PHE A 39 18.82 -3.99 17.00
N LEU A 40 17.70 -4.70 17.10
CA LEU A 40 16.84 -5.08 15.97
C LEU A 40 15.55 -4.25 15.90
N SER A 41 15.42 -3.20 16.73
CA SER A 41 14.21 -2.39 16.86
C SER A 41 13.81 -1.64 15.60
N LYS A 42 14.71 -1.49 14.62
CA LYS A 42 14.40 -0.92 13.30
C LYS A 42 13.60 -1.86 12.40
N TYR A 43 13.63 -3.17 12.66
CA TYR A 43 12.95 -4.18 11.86
C TYR A 43 11.62 -4.55 12.49
N ASP A 44 10.62 -4.81 11.65
CA ASP A 44 9.38 -5.39 12.12
C ASP A 44 9.58 -6.85 12.53
N ILE A 45 8.77 -7.25 13.51
CA ILE A 45 8.76 -8.60 14.06
C ILE A 45 7.46 -9.30 13.68
N TRP A 46 7.59 -10.52 13.15
CA TRP A 46 6.53 -11.52 13.11
C TRP A 46 6.75 -12.50 14.26
N VAL A 47 6.12 -12.23 15.40
CA VAL A 47 6.36 -13.01 16.62
C VAL A 47 5.48 -14.25 16.68
N ALA A 48 6.04 -15.39 17.08
CA ALA A 48 5.27 -16.58 17.43
C ALA A 48 5.10 -16.70 18.95
N GLN A 49 3.85 -16.76 19.41
CA GLN A 49 3.50 -17.02 20.80
C GLN A 49 2.08 -17.56 20.91
N TYR A 50 1.93 -18.84 21.20
CA TYR A 50 0.60 -19.47 21.29
C TYR A 50 -0.01 -19.19 22.67
N SER A 51 -0.72 -18.08 22.77
CA SER A 51 -1.28 -17.54 24.01
C SER A 51 -2.50 -16.68 23.71
N SER A 52 -3.32 -16.35 24.72
CA SER A 52 -4.43 -15.40 24.58
C SER A 52 -3.95 -13.96 24.37
N LYS A 53 -2.70 -13.64 24.74
CA LYS A 53 -2.09 -12.32 24.56
C LYS A 53 -0.62 -12.45 24.17
N CYS A 54 -0.18 -11.62 23.22
CA CYS A 54 1.22 -11.48 22.87
C CYS A 54 1.96 -10.61 23.90
N THR A 55 3.12 -11.08 24.37
CA THR A 55 3.99 -10.40 25.33
C THR A 55 5.38 -10.13 24.76
N CYS A 56 5.47 -9.99 23.43
CA CYS A 56 6.70 -9.59 22.76
C CYS A 56 7.15 -8.21 23.25
N PRO A 57 8.42 -8.04 23.64
CA PRO A 57 8.92 -6.76 24.16
C PRO A 57 9.22 -5.72 23.06
N LEU A 58 9.21 -6.12 21.79
CA LEU A 58 9.45 -5.23 20.65
C LEU A 58 8.14 -4.84 19.95
N PRO A 59 8.12 -3.73 19.20
CA PRO A 59 7.08 -3.51 18.20
C PRO A 59 7.00 -4.72 17.26
N TYR A 60 5.80 -5.26 17.07
CA TYR A 60 5.53 -6.36 16.13
C TYR A 60 4.35 -5.96 15.24
N GLY A 61 4.49 -6.19 13.93
CA GLY A 61 3.39 -5.96 12.99
C GLY A 61 2.62 -7.24 12.66
N MET A 62 3.11 -8.42 13.08
CA MET A 62 2.39 -9.69 12.93
C MET A 62 2.60 -10.60 14.14
N TRP A 63 1.57 -11.34 14.51
CA TRP A 63 1.60 -12.31 15.61
C TRP A 63 0.99 -13.65 15.19
N GLN A 64 1.80 -14.71 15.21
CA GLN A 64 1.35 -16.08 15.11
C GLN A 64 0.84 -16.56 16.48
N TYR A 65 -0.48 -16.68 16.63
CA TYR A 65 -1.13 -16.99 17.90
C TYR A 65 -1.52 -18.46 18.03
N SER A 66 -1.44 -19.24 16.95
CA SER A 66 -1.77 -20.67 16.94
C SER A 66 -1.05 -21.37 15.79
N SER A 67 -0.66 -22.62 16.00
CA SER A 67 -0.34 -23.59 14.92
C SER A 67 -1.46 -24.60 14.66
N ARG A 68 -2.56 -24.47 15.40
CA ARG A 68 -3.79 -25.23 15.19
C ARG A 68 -4.72 -24.43 14.29
N ASN A 69 -5.52 -25.15 13.50
CA ASN A 69 -6.60 -24.60 12.67
C ASN A 69 -7.75 -24.02 13.54
N ALA A 70 -7.43 -22.94 14.26
CA ALA A 70 -8.30 -22.32 15.25
C ALA A 70 -9.54 -21.66 14.61
N LEU A 71 -9.47 -21.37 13.30
CA LEU A 71 -10.57 -20.81 12.53
C LEU A 71 -11.38 -21.88 11.77
N GLY A 72 -10.99 -23.16 11.86
CA GLY A 72 -11.72 -24.25 11.20
C GLY A 72 -11.72 -24.16 9.68
N ILE A 73 -10.65 -23.65 9.07
CA ILE A 73 -10.54 -23.49 7.62
C ILE A 73 -10.63 -24.87 6.95
N PRO A 74 -11.62 -25.09 6.05
CA PRO A 74 -11.77 -26.36 5.34
C PRO A 74 -10.52 -26.71 4.52
N GLY A 75 -10.17 -28.01 4.49
CA GLY A 75 -9.04 -28.52 3.71
C GLY A 75 -7.68 -28.57 4.42
N TYR A 76 -7.54 -27.94 5.60
CA TYR A 76 -6.25 -27.85 6.32
C TYR A 76 -6.13 -28.77 7.56
N GLY A 77 -7.14 -29.60 7.84
CA GLY A 77 -7.13 -30.48 9.01
C GLY A 77 -6.99 -29.72 10.33
N THR A 78 -6.23 -30.26 11.29
CA THR A 78 -6.06 -29.66 12.64
C THR A 78 -4.81 -28.78 12.77
N SER A 79 -3.98 -28.68 11.73
CA SER A 79 -2.69 -27.99 11.77
C SER A 79 -2.66 -26.88 10.72
N LEU A 80 -2.77 -25.64 11.19
CA LEU A 80 -2.71 -24.45 10.35
C LEU A 80 -2.23 -23.28 11.20
N ASP A 81 -1.15 -22.65 10.77
CA ASP A 81 -0.62 -21.46 11.43
C ASP A 81 -1.57 -20.29 11.24
N CYS A 82 -2.07 -19.75 12.35
CA CYS A 82 -2.99 -18.63 12.36
C CYS A 82 -2.31 -17.37 12.90
N ASN A 83 -2.44 -16.28 12.16
CA ASN A 83 -1.73 -15.03 12.40
C ASN A 83 -2.71 -13.86 12.53
N ARG A 84 -2.36 -12.88 13.37
CA ARG A 84 -2.95 -11.55 13.38
C ARG A 84 -1.96 -10.58 12.74
N ILE A 85 -2.44 -9.78 11.79
CA ILE A 85 -1.67 -8.75 11.11
C ILE A 85 -2.14 -7.40 11.64
N TYR A 86 -1.20 -6.54 12.03
CA TYR A 86 -1.46 -5.23 12.64
C TYR A 86 -1.04 -4.05 11.75
N LYS A 87 -0.29 -4.34 10.68
CA LYS A 87 0.20 -3.37 9.71
C LYS A 87 -0.27 -3.75 8.31
N ASP A 88 -0.61 -2.74 7.53
CA ASP A 88 -0.88 -2.88 6.10
C ASP A 88 0.45 -2.92 5.34
N TYR A 89 1.11 -4.07 5.40
CA TYR A 89 2.43 -4.24 4.79
C TYR A 89 2.39 -4.01 3.29
N GLU A 90 1.32 -4.43 2.61
CA GLU A 90 1.17 -4.22 1.16
C GLU A 90 1.22 -2.74 0.82
N ARG A 91 0.37 -1.92 1.47
CA ARG A 91 0.36 -0.48 1.26
C ARG A 91 1.71 0.16 1.58
N MET A 92 2.35 -0.24 2.69
CA MET A 92 3.66 0.30 3.08
C MET A 92 4.75 -0.02 2.04
N MET A 93 4.78 -1.26 1.54
CA MET A 93 5.75 -1.71 0.54
C MET A 93 5.54 -0.99 -0.81
N ILE A 94 4.29 -0.80 -1.23
CA ILE A 94 3.94 -0.02 -2.42
C ILE A 94 4.41 1.44 -2.28
N GLN A 95 4.09 2.09 -1.15
CA GLN A 95 4.47 3.48 -0.89
C GLN A 95 5.99 3.67 -0.85
N ALA A 96 6.73 2.69 -0.33
CA ALA A 96 8.18 2.73 -0.28
C ALA A 96 8.86 2.33 -1.61
N GLY A 97 8.11 1.83 -2.60
CA GLY A 97 8.68 1.33 -3.85
C GLY A 97 9.55 0.10 -3.66
N LEU A 98 9.14 -0.79 -2.76
CA LEU A 98 9.84 -2.04 -2.47
C LEU A 98 9.20 -3.21 -3.23
N GLN A 99 9.81 -4.39 -3.23
CA GLN A 99 9.29 -5.61 -3.87
C GLN A 99 9.04 -5.47 -5.38
N GLY A 100 9.78 -4.58 -6.06
CA GLY A 100 9.59 -4.31 -7.50
C GLY A 100 8.44 -3.35 -7.82
N HIS A 101 7.78 -2.78 -6.80
CA HIS A 101 6.89 -1.64 -7.00
C HIS A 101 7.73 -0.38 -7.23
N THR A 102 7.30 0.49 -8.14
CA THR A 102 7.82 1.87 -8.18
C THR A 102 7.14 2.68 -7.08
N ALA A 103 7.92 3.32 -6.22
CA ALA A 103 7.40 4.27 -5.24
C ALA A 103 6.49 5.27 -5.96
N PRO A 104 5.33 5.65 -5.38
CA PRO A 104 4.66 6.85 -5.82
C PRO A 104 5.72 7.97 -5.83
N PRO A 105 5.87 8.76 -6.90
CA PRO A 105 6.57 10.03 -6.81
C PRO A 105 6.07 10.78 -5.56
N PRO A 106 7.01 11.42 -4.84
CA PRO A 106 6.69 12.08 -3.59
C PRO A 106 5.52 13.03 -3.80
N GLU A 107 4.61 13.08 -2.83
CA GLU A 107 3.61 14.13 -2.76
C GLU A 107 4.35 15.47 -2.80
N ASP A 108 4.04 16.26 -3.81
CA ASP A 108 4.58 17.60 -3.98
C ASP A 108 3.94 18.49 -2.88
N THR A 109 4.54 18.48 -1.69
CA THR A 109 4.11 19.31 -0.55
C THR A 109 4.52 20.78 -0.70
N THR A 110 5.14 21.15 -1.83
CA THR A 110 5.33 22.54 -2.19
C THR A 110 3.97 23.11 -2.59
N PRO A 111 3.49 24.23 -2.00
CA PRO A 111 2.28 24.89 -2.48
C PRO A 111 2.45 25.19 -3.96
N ASN A 112 1.70 24.48 -4.80
CA ASN A 112 2.01 24.43 -6.21
C ASN A 112 1.84 25.83 -6.81
N LYS A 113 2.95 26.42 -7.28
CA LYS A 113 2.95 27.68 -8.04
C LYS A 113 2.70 27.42 -9.54
N LEU A 114 2.48 26.15 -9.93
CA LEU A 114 2.08 25.77 -11.29
C LEU A 114 0.58 25.97 -11.49
N ASP A 115 0.23 26.31 -12.72
CA ASP A 115 -1.13 26.39 -13.24
C ASP A 115 -1.91 25.10 -12.89
N LYS A 116 -3.20 25.25 -12.55
CA LYS A 116 -4.05 24.10 -12.23
C LYS A 116 -4.26 23.26 -13.49
N GLN A 117 -4.65 22.01 -13.36
CA GLN A 117 -4.90 21.14 -14.52
C GLN A 117 -6.39 20.83 -14.69
N ARG A 118 -6.86 20.78 -15.94
CA ARG A 118 -8.12 20.16 -16.33
C ARG A 118 -7.83 18.85 -17.04
N ILE A 119 -8.45 17.80 -16.57
CA ILE A 119 -8.31 16.45 -17.09
C ILE A 119 -9.63 16.03 -17.72
N THR A 120 -9.56 15.47 -18.92
CA THR A 120 -10.69 14.83 -19.59
C THR A 120 -10.37 13.36 -19.83
N ILE A 121 -11.26 12.48 -19.39
CA ILE A 121 -11.14 11.02 -19.56
C ILE A 121 -12.37 10.53 -20.30
N GLY A 122 -12.22 10.12 -21.56
CA GLY A 122 -13.36 9.91 -22.46
C GLY A 122 -13.59 8.46 -22.87
N ARG A 123 -14.86 8.14 -23.14
CA ARG A 123 -15.32 6.84 -23.71
C ARG A 123 -14.86 5.62 -22.92
N ILE A 124 -14.99 5.68 -21.60
CA ILE A 124 -14.61 4.58 -20.71
C ILE A 124 -15.82 3.74 -20.29
N SER A 125 -15.55 2.52 -19.83
CA SER A 125 -16.59 1.63 -19.31
C SER A 125 -17.19 2.15 -18.00
N SER A 126 -18.37 1.66 -17.62
CA SER A 126 -18.96 1.98 -16.31
C SER A 126 -18.10 1.51 -15.13
N GLY A 127 -17.31 0.45 -15.31
CA GLY A 127 -16.35 -0.05 -14.33
C GLY A 127 -15.20 0.93 -14.10
N ASP A 128 -14.52 1.32 -15.18
CA ASP A 128 -13.41 2.29 -15.11
C ASP A 128 -13.88 3.63 -14.54
N ARG A 129 -15.06 4.07 -14.96
CA ARG A 129 -15.71 5.27 -14.40
C ARG A 129 -15.91 5.15 -12.90
N SER A 130 -16.40 4.01 -12.41
CA SER A 130 -16.61 3.81 -10.97
C SER A 130 -15.31 3.86 -10.17
N THR A 131 -14.23 3.28 -10.72
CA THR A 131 -12.90 3.30 -10.11
C THR A 131 -12.32 4.72 -10.04
N ILE A 132 -12.41 5.48 -11.13
CA ILE A 132 -11.92 6.87 -11.17
C ILE A 132 -12.75 7.77 -10.26
N ARG A 133 -14.08 7.55 -10.20
CA ARG A 133 -14.95 8.29 -9.28
C ARG A 133 -14.59 8.07 -7.82
N ALA A 134 -14.31 6.83 -7.42
CA ALA A 134 -13.91 6.52 -6.05
C ALA A 134 -12.60 7.21 -5.66
N LEU A 135 -11.63 7.28 -6.59
CA LEU A 135 -10.41 8.06 -6.38
C LEU A 135 -10.72 9.56 -6.23
N CYS A 136 -11.54 10.13 -7.11
CA CYS A 136 -11.90 11.55 -7.06
C CYS A 136 -12.67 11.93 -5.79
N ASP A 137 -13.47 11.01 -5.26
CA ASP A 137 -14.16 11.16 -3.98
C ASP A 137 -13.16 11.15 -2.81
N GLY A 138 -12.21 10.21 -2.82
CA GLY A 138 -11.13 10.14 -1.83
C GLY A 138 -10.20 11.36 -1.83
N LEU A 139 -10.02 12.01 -2.99
CA LEU A 139 -9.30 13.28 -3.14
C LEU A 139 -10.16 14.51 -2.79
N GLY A 140 -11.44 14.34 -2.45
CA GLY A 140 -12.36 15.43 -2.13
C GLY A 140 -12.81 16.28 -3.34
N LEU A 141 -12.51 15.86 -4.56
CA LEU A 141 -12.81 16.61 -5.79
C LEU A 141 -14.32 16.64 -6.10
N VAL A 142 -15.04 15.57 -5.73
CA VAL A 142 -16.49 15.49 -5.87
C VAL A 142 -17.16 16.49 -4.94
N ALA A 143 -16.73 16.54 -3.66
CA ALA A 143 -17.23 17.50 -2.69
C ALA A 143 -16.92 18.95 -3.10
N ALA A 144 -15.76 19.17 -3.73
CA ALA A 144 -15.36 20.46 -4.27
C ALA A 144 -16.06 20.85 -5.59
N SER A 145 -16.97 20.02 -6.12
CA SER A 145 -17.63 20.23 -7.42
C SER A 145 -16.66 20.36 -8.61
N LEU A 146 -15.49 19.73 -8.51
CA LEU A 146 -14.46 19.72 -9.55
C LEU A 146 -14.53 18.47 -10.43
N TYR A 147 -15.47 17.57 -10.18
CA TYR A 147 -15.68 16.34 -10.95
C TYR A 147 -17.04 16.37 -11.64
N ARG A 148 -17.07 16.08 -12.94
CA ARG A 148 -18.30 15.94 -13.74
C ARG A 148 -18.22 14.67 -14.58
N GLU A 149 -19.33 13.96 -14.68
CA GLU A 149 -19.46 12.78 -15.52
C GLU A 149 -20.61 12.97 -16.53
N THR A 150 -20.36 12.58 -17.77
CA THR A 150 -21.35 12.62 -18.86
C THR A 150 -21.46 11.21 -19.45
N CYS A 151 -22.68 10.70 -19.57
CA CYS A 151 -22.94 9.43 -20.23
C CYS A 151 -23.31 9.67 -21.70
N ALA A 152 -22.65 8.95 -22.61
CA ALA A 152 -22.94 8.88 -24.03
C ALA A 152 -23.23 7.43 -24.44
N ASP A 153 -24.08 7.25 -25.45
CA ASP A 153 -24.32 5.97 -26.14
C ASP A 153 -24.58 4.77 -25.20
N GLY A 154 -25.46 4.95 -24.22
CA GLY A 154 -26.03 3.88 -23.39
C GLY A 154 -25.12 3.28 -22.31
N ASN A 155 -23.79 3.38 -22.42
CA ASN A 155 -22.85 2.97 -21.36
C ASN A 155 -21.40 3.48 -21.50
N LEU A 156 -21.14 4.50 -22.32
CA LEU A 156 -19.80 5.09 -22.45
C LEU A 156 -19.73 6.40 -21.66
N TRP A 157 -18.73 6.52 -20.79
CA TRP A 157 -18.63 7.65 -19.88
C TRP A 157 -17.49 8.57 -20.28
N THR A 158 -17.72 9.87 -20.11
CA THR A 158 -16.68 10.90 -20.21
C THR A 158 -16.63 11.69 -18.91
N LEU A 159 -15.44 11.87 -18.36
CA LEU A 159 -15.17 12.52 -17.09
C LEU A 159 -14.39 13.81 -17.33
N ASP A 160 -14.87 14.91 -16.76
CA ASP A 160 -14.18 16.19 -16.75
C ASP A 160 -13.82 16.52 -15.30
N ILE A 161 -12.52 16.64 -15.03
CA ILE A 161 -11.96 16.77 -13.69
C ILE A 161 -11.05 17.99 -13.63
N GLY A 162 -11.41 18.98 -12.81
CA GLY A 162 -10.59 20.16 -12.53
C GLY A 162 -11.34 21.49 -12.63
N PRO A 163 -10.64 22.59 -12.30
CA PRO A 163 -9.18 22.70 -12.14
C PRO A 163 -8.63 22.05 -10.86
N VAL A 164 -7.65 21.15 -10.98
CA VAL A 164 -7.01 20.42 -9.86
C VAL A 164 -5.52 20.77 -9.70
N SER A 165 -4.94 20.47 -8.53
CA SER A 165 -3.49 20.62 -8.32
C SER A 165 -2.71 19.62 -9.17
N SER A 166 -1.42 19.85 -9.42
CA SER A 166 -0.60 18.84 -10.13
C SER A 166 -0.44 17.54 -9.34
N GLY A 167 -0.59 17.57 -8.00
CA GLY A 167 -0.59 16.36 -7.17
C GLY A 167 -1.84 15.51 -7.39
N ASP A 168 -3.03 16.12 -7.35
CA ASP A 168 -4.29 15.42 -7.64
C ASP A 168 -4.32 14.92 -9.09
N ALA A 169 -3.84 15.74 -10.04
CA ALA A 169 -3.72 15.38 -11.44
C ALA A 169 -2.83 14.14 -11.63
N TRP A 170 -1.74 14.05 -10.87
CA TRP A 170 -0.82 12.93 -10.89
C TRP A 170 -1.48 11.63 -10.40
N TYR A 171 -2.23 11.67 -9.29
CA TYR A 171 -2.96 10.49 -8.80
C TYR A 171 -4.00 10.00 -9.82
N ILE A 172 -4.74 10.92 -10.45
CA ILE A 172 -5.71 10.59 -11.51
C ILE A 172 -4.99 9.97 -12.72
N MET A 173 -3.87 10.55 -13.15
CA MET A 173 -3.05 10.00 -14.24
C MET A 173 -2.57 8.58 -13.93
N ARG A 174 -2.02 8.34 -12.73
CA ARG A 174 -1.56 7.00 -12.33
C ARG A 174 -2.69 5.98 -12.39
N LYS A 175 -3.87 6.35 -11.92
CA LYS A 175 -5.03 5.45 -11.97
C LYS A 175 -5.49 5.17 -13.41
N CYS A 176 -5.41 6.17 -14.28
CA CYS A 176 -5.67 5.99 -15.71
C CYS A 176 -4.63 5.09 -16.38
N SER A 177 -3.36 5.15 -15.95
CA SER A 177 -2.31 4.24 -16.41
C SER A 177 -2.57 2.79 -15.99
N GLU A 178 -2.97 2.56 -14.73
CA GLU A 178 -3.33 1.22 -14.23
C GLU A 178 -4.49 0.61 -15.02
N LEU A 179 -5.46 1.44 -15.41
CA LEU A 179 -6.62 1.06 -16.21
C LEU A 179 -6.32 1.02 -17.73
N GLN A 180 -5.06 1.22 -18.13
CA GLN A 180 -4.61 1.24 -19.54
C GLN A 180 -5.31 2.30 -20.41
N LEU A 181 -5.86 3.36 -19.79
CA LEU A 181 -6.58 4.43 -20.48
C LEU A 181 -5.65 5.42 -21.19
N ILE A 182 -4.42 5.56 -20.69
CA ILE A 182 -3.39 6.41 -21.32
C ILE A 182 -2.95 5.79 -22.64
N ASP A 183 -2.61 4.49 -22.63
CA ASP A 183 -2.19 3.76 -23.83
C ASP A 183 -3.31 3.69 -24.87
N ALA A 184 -4.57 3.67 -24.41
CA ALA A 184 -5.75 3.76 -25.26
C ALA A 184 -6.05 5.17 -25.80
N GLY A 185 -5.27 6.20 -25.42
CA GLY A 185 -5.48 7.58 -25.85
C GLY A 185 -6.75 8.23 -25.27
N LEU A 186 -7.26 7.71 -24.16
CA LEU A 186 -8.53 8.15 -23.54
C LEU A 186 -8.31 9.17 -22.42
N TYR A 187 -7.07 9.43 -22.03
CA TYR A 187 -6.68 10.42 -21.02
C TYR A 187 -6.08 11.66 -21.68
N LYS A 188 -6.58 12.85 -21.31
CA LYS A 188 -6.02 14.15 -21.71
C LYS A 188 -5.89 15.04 -20.48
N SER A 189 -4.76 15.74 -20.35
CA SER A 189 -4.56 16.79 -19.35
C SER A 189 -4.10 18.09 -20.01
N GLU A 190 -4.65 19.21 -19.55
CA GLU A 190 -4.31 20.56 -20.00
C GLU A 190 -4.09 21.47 -18.79
N TYR A 191 -3.06 22.32 -18.83
CA TYR A 191 -2.84 23.34 -17.83
C TYR A 191 -3.81 24.52 -18.05
N VAL A 192 -4.38 25.02 -16.95
CA VAL A 192 -5.29 26.16 -16.88
C VAL A 192 -4.75 27.17 -15.86
N GLY A 193 -4.44 28.37 -16.36
CA GLY A 193 -4.00 29.52 -15.55
C GLY A 193 -5.12 30.17 -14.75
#